data_AF-A0A8H7ADI5-F1
#
_entry.id   AF-A0A8H7ADI5-F1
#
_cell.length_a   1.000
_cell.length_b   1.000
_cell.length_c   1.000
_cell.angle_alpha   90.00
_cell.angle_beta   90.00
_cell.angle_gamma   90.00
#
_symmetry.space_group_name_H-M   'P 1'
#
loop_
_entity.id
_entity.type
_entity.pdbx_description
1 polymer ?
#
loop_
_entity_poly.entity_id
_entity_poly.type
_entity_poly.pdbx_seq_one_letter_code
_entity_poly.pdbx_strand_id
1 'polypeptide(L)'
;MVTYTEAMVTFIVGLFATSAITYSMLGAAVTRIMVPIWTLSFLYPFAKRAVWFPQAVLGFTMAACVLPPWVALDKGQGNIRLPGYLFGAIFCWLIYLDLIYASQDRPDDEKAGVKSLAVWLGKDLKYFLTLLGLLQIVFLFKAAREAHATAVLWVLGIGVWAMSIPWSILSLNTADRGSGAHIFLANAVLSIYLSAVSAVDVWITSKRAAHVGF
;
A
#
# COMPACT_ATOMS: atom_id res chain seq x y z
N MET A 1 -10.89 -5.81 30.43
CA MET A 1 -9.90 -4.80 30.02
C MET A 1 -8.58 -5.51 29.82
N VAL A 2 -7.83 -5.21 28.76
CA VAL A 2 -6.50 -5.79 28.51
C VAL A 2 -5.46 -4.97 29.26
N THR A 3 -4.61 -5.62 30.04
CA THR A 3 -3.51 -4.98 30.79
C THR A 3 -2.31 -4.68 29.87
N TYR A 4 -1.46 -3.75 30.28
CA TYR A 4 -0.21 -3.46 29.55
C TYR A 4 0.67 -4.71 29.39
N THR A 5 0.77 -5.51 30.45
CA THR A 5 1.55 -6.76 30.45
C THR A 5 0.99 -7.75 29.43
N GLU A 6 -0.33 -7.98 29.41
CA GLU A 6 -0.96 -8.86 28.43
C GLU A 6 -0.72 -8.39 27.00
N ALA A 7 -0.82 -7.08 26.74
CA ALA A 7 -0.54 -6.51 25.41
C ALA A 7 0.92 -6.73 24.98
N MET A 8 1.88 -6.47 25.87
CA MET A 8 3.31 -6.68 25.59
C MET A 8 3.66 -8.16 25.38
N VAL A 9 3.14 -9.05 26.23
CA VAL A 9 3.33 -10.49 26.08
C VAL A 9 2.74 -10.95 24.74
N THR A 10 1.52 -10.55 24.42
CA THR A 10 0.86 -10.91 23.15
C THR A 10 1.67 -10.42 21.95
N PHE A 11 2.17 -9.18 21.99
CA PHE A 11 3.00 -8.62 20.93
C PHE A 11 4.31 -9.40 20.73
N ILE A 12 5.06 -9.65 21.82
CA ILE A 12 6.36 -10.34 21.75
C ILE A 12 6.17 -11.79 21.29
N VAL A 13 5.23 -12.51 21.90
CA VAL A 13 4.92 -13.90 21.51
C VAL A 13 4.44 -13.95 20.06
N GLY A 14 3.57 -13.03 19.65
CA GLY A 14 3.09 -12.93 18.27
C GLY A 14 4.21 -12.68 17.27
N LEU A 15 5.17 -11.81 17.60
CA LEU A 15 6.33 -11.53 16.74
C LEU A 15 7.20 -12.79 16.52
N PHE A 16 7.53 -13.52 17.60
CA PHE A 16 8.32 -14.74 17.48
C PHE A 16 7.54 -15.87 16.80
N ALA A 17 6.25 -16.03 17.11
CA ALA A 17 5.40 -17.03 16.48
C ALA A 17 5.26 -16.79 14.97
N THR A 18 4.95 -15.56 14.55
CA THR A 18 4.86 -15.21 13.12
C THR A 18 6.20 -15.37 12.40
N SER A 19 7.31 -15.05 13.07
CA SER A 19 8.66 -15.27 12.53
C SER A 19 8.97 -16.75 12.33
N ALA A 20 8.65 -17.59 13.32
CA ALA A 20 8.83 -19.04 13.26
C ALA A 20 7.96 -19.68 12.17
N ILE A 21 6.69 -19.29 12.08
CA ILE A 21 5.77 -19.75 11.04
C ILE A 21 6.30 -19.37 9.66
N THR A 22 6.71 -18.11 9.47
CA THR A 22 7.32 -17.63 8.21
C THR A 22 8.52 -18.47 7.82
N TYR A 23 9.43 -18.74 8.77
CA TYR A 23 10.60 -19.58 8.50
C TYR A 23 10.22 -21.01 8.12
N SER A 24 9.28 -21.63 8.85
CA SER A 24 8.85 -23.01 8.61
C SER A 24 8.13 -23.19 7.27
N MET A 25 7.36 -22.18 6.83
CA MET A 25 6.50 -22.27 5.64
C MET A 25 7.18 -21.74 4.38
N LEU A 26 7.96 -20.67 4.51
CA LEU A 26 8.52 -19.90 3.38
C LEU A 26 10.05 -19.91 3.32
N GLY A 27 10.71 -20.44 4.36
CA GLY A 27 12.15 -20.63 4.41
C GLY A 27 12.96 -19.37 4.75
N ALA A 28 14.27 -19.57 4.90
CA ALA A 28 15.19 -18.56 5.42
C ALA A 28 15.27 -17.29 4.55
N ALA A 29 15.15 -17.41 3.23
CA ALA A 29 15.26 -16.27 2.32
C ALA A 29 14.13 -15.26 2.55
N VAL A 30 12.89 -15.74 2.66
CA VAL A 30 11.72 -14.90 2.92
C VAL A 30 11.79 -14.31 4.33
N THR A 31 12.16 -15.11 5.33
CA THR A 31 12.33 -14.61 6.71
C THR A 31 13.33 -13.46 6.78
N ARG A 32 14.47 -13.53 6.08
CA ARG A 32 15.48 -12.44 6.07
C ARG A 32 14.92 -11.13 5.53
N ILE A 33 14.07 -11.19 4.50
CA ILE A 33 13.44 -9.99 3.91
C ILE A 33 12.32 -9.45 4.79
N MET A 34 11.68 -10.29 5.60
CA MET A 34 10.67 -9.86 6.57
C MET A 34 11.28 -9.13 7.77
N VAL A 35 12.53 -9.40 8.17
CA VAL A 35 13.20 -8.72 9.29
C VAL A 35 13.14 -7.19 9.20
N PRO A 36 13.55 -6.53 8.10
CA PRO A 36 13.44 -5.08 7.99
C PRO A 36 11.98 -4.58 8.00
N ILE A 37 11.03 -5.35 7.46
CA ILE A 37 9.60 -5.00 7.46
C ILE A 37 9.04 -5.02 8.90
N TRP A 38 9.35 -6.06 9.68
CA TRP A 38 8.96 -6.13 11.09
C TRP A 38 9.61 -5.03 11.92
N THR A 39 10.89 -4.74 11.65
CA THR A 39 11.62 -3.67 12.33
C THR A 39 10.96 -2.31 12.08
N LEU A 40 10.63 -2.00 10.82
CA LEU A 40 9.94 -0.75 10.48
C LEU A 40 8.51 -0.69 11.05
N SER A 41 7.81 -1.83 11.08
CA SER A 41 6.47 -1.94 11.70
C SER A 41 6.52 -1.64 13.20
N PHE A 42 7.54 -2.13 13.90
CA PHE A 42 7.77 -1.83 15.31
C PHE A 42 8.12 -0.36 15.54
N LEU A 43 8.91 0.24 14.65
CA LEU A 43 9.33 1.63 14.76
C LEU A 43 8.23 2.64 14.36
N TYR A 44 7.29 2.23 13.51
CA TYR A 44 6.25 3.12 12.95
C TYR A 44 5.45 3.91 14.02
N PRO A 45 4.95 3.31 15.13
CA PRO A 45 4.26 4.06 16.17
C PRO A 45 5.10 5.17 16.80
N PHE A 46 6.43 4.98 16.88
CA PHE A 46 7.36 5.97 17.41
C PHE A 46 7.70 7.05 16.37
N ALA A 47 7.65 6.72 15.07
CA ALA A 47 7.94 7.66 13.98
C ALA A 47 7.03 8.90 14.03
N LYS A 48 5.76 8.74 14.44
CA LYS A 48 4.82 9.87 14.61
C LYS A 48 5.31 10.94 15.59
N ARG A 49 6.23 10.60 16.50
CA ARG A 49 6.82 11.53 17.48
C ARG A 49 8.18 12.06 17.07
N ALA A 50 8.81 11.47 16.05
CA ALA A 50 10.20 11.74 15.68
C ALA A 50 10.35 12.41 14.30
N VAL A 51 9.45 12.17 13.35
CA VAL A 51 9.54 12.70 11.98
C VAL A 51 8.27 13.43 11.56
N TRP A 52 8.40 14.43 10.70
CA TRP A 52 7.27 15.25 10.21
C TRP A 52 6.44 14.54 9.14
N PHE A 53 6.99 13.49 8.54
CA PHE A 53 6.36 12.71 7.48
C PHE A 53 6.33 11.21 7.84
N PRO A 54 5.65 10.82 8.95
CA PRO A 54 5.56 9.43 9.37
C PRO A 54 4.88 8.53 8.32
N GLN A 55 4.12 9.11 7.39
CA GLN A 55 3.50 8.42 6.27
C GLN A 55 4.51 7.75 5.36
N ALA A 56 5.73 8.30 5.22
CA ALA A 56 6.79 7.61 4.49
C ALA A 56 7.15 6.28 5.17
N VAL A 57 7.27 6.25 6.50
CA VAL A 57 7.60 5.02 7.24
C VAL A 57 6.50 3.98 7.07
N LEU A 58 5.23 4.37 7.16
CA LEU A 58 4.09 3.49 6.88
C LEU A 58 4.13 2.96 5.44
N GLY A 59 4.32 3.87 4.48
CA GLY A 59 4.40 3.57 3.06
C GLY A 59 5.49 2.55 2.76
N PHE A 60 6.72 2.77 3.27
CA PHE A 60 7.84 1.85 3.09
C PHE A 60 7.54 0.46 3.66
N THR A 61 7.00 0.43 4.88
CA THR A 61 6.70 -0.82 5.59
C THR A 61 5.69 -1.67 4.83
N MET A 62 4.56 -1.06 4.45
CA MET A 62 3.45 -1.79 3.83
C MET A 62 3.68 -2.05 2.33
N ALA A 63 4.35 -1.16 1.61
CA ALA A 63 4.74 -1.41 0.22
C ALA A 63 5.75 -2.56 0.09
N ALA A 64 6.65 -2.71 1.08
CA ALA A 64 7.63 -3.79 1.11
C ALA A 64 6.99 -5.19 1.19
N CYS A 65 5.72 -5.31 1.60
CA CYS A 65 4.99 -6.57 1.67
C CYS A 65 4.80 -7.26 0.30
N VAL A 66 5.10 -6.60 -0.82
CA VAL A 66 5.16 -7.25 -2.14
C VAL A 66 6.39 -8.15 -2.33
N LEU A 67 7.47 -7.91 -1.57
CA LEU A 67 8.75 -8.62 -1.71
C LEU A 67 8.72 -10.06 -1.17
N PRO A 68 8.14 -10.37 0.01
CA PRO A 68 8.05 -11.73 0.52
C PRO A 68 7.40 -12.75 -0.44
N PRO A 69 6.20 -12.50 -1.01
CA PRO A 69 5.62 -13.43 -1.97
C PRO A 69 6.43 -13.50 -3.27
N TRP A 70 7.06 -12.40 -3.69
CA TRP A 70 7.96 -12.43 -4.85
C TRP A 70 9.14 -13.37 -4.61
N VAL A 71 9.84 -13.23 -3.48
CA VAL A 71 11.01 -14.05 -3.15
C VAL A 71 10.64 -15.51 -2.94
N ALA A 72 9.45 -15.78 -2.40
CA ALA A 72 8.93 -17.14 -2.28
C ALA A 72 8.75 -17.83 -3.64
N LEU A 73 8.40 -17.06 -4.69
CA LEU A 73 8.13 -17.57 -6.05
C LEU A 73 9.35 -17.51 -6.98
N ASP A 74 10.22 -16.51 -6.83
CA ASP A 74 11.27 -16.14 -7.79
C ASP A 74 12.41 -17.19 -7.88
N LYS A 75 12.52 -18.12 -6.91
CA LYS A 75 13.51 -19.24 -6.89
C LYS A 75 14.94 -18.87 -7.33
N GLY A 76 15.36 -17.61 -7.21
CA GLY A 76 16.70 -17.14 -7.57
C GLY A 76 16.88 -16.56 -8.99
N GLN A 77 15.82 -16.17 -9.69
CA GLN A 77 15.95 -15.50 -11.00
C GLN A 77 16.31 -14.01 -10.89
N GLY A 78 16.06 -13.38 -9.74
CA GLY A 78 16.61 -12.07 -9.40
C GLY A 78 15.98 -10.89 -10.15
N ASN A 79 14.90 -11.09 -10.90
CA ASN A 79 14.20 -9.98 -11.54
C ASN A 79 13.36 -9.23 -10.50
N ILE A 80 13.78 -8.02 -10.11
CA ILE A 80 13.05 -7.20 -9.13
C ILE A 80 12.19 -6.10 -9.77
N ARG A 81 12.06 -6.07 -11.11
CA ARG A 81 11.36 -5.00 -11.83
C ARG A 81 9.88 -4.96 -11.47
N LEU A 82 9.17 -6.07 -11.65
CA LEU A 82 7.74 -6.18 -11.35
C LEU A 82 7.43 -5.85 -9.87
N PRO A 83 8.06 -6.50 -8.87
CA PRO A 83 7.79 -6.16 -7.46
C PRO A 83 8.24 -4.74 -7.12
N GLY A 84 9.28 -4.20 -7.76
CA GLY A 84 9.70 -2.80 -7.59
C GLY A 84 8.68 -1.79 -8.11
N TYR A 85 8.03 -2.06 -9.24
CA TYR A 85 6.94 -1.22 -9.73
C TYR A 85 5.71 -1.32 -8.83
N LEU A 86 5.34 -2.52 -8.40
CA LEU A 86 4.23 -2.70 -7.44
C LEU A 86 4.52 -2.03 -6.09
N PHE A 87 5.76 -2.10 -5.60
CA PHE A 87 6.21 -1.36 -4.42
C PHE A 87 5.95 0.13 -4.59
N GLY A 88 6.40 0.73 -5.71
CA GLY A 88 6.18 2.15 -5.98
C GLY A 88 4.71 2.54 -6.03
N ALA A 89 3.88 1.72 -6.67
CA ALA A 89 2.43 1.93 -6.73
C ALA A 89 1.78 1.91 -5.33
N ILE A 90 2.08 0.89 -4.53
CA ILE A 90 1.55 0.74 -3.17
C ILE A 90 2.05 1.87 -2.27
N PHE A 91 3.32 2.25 -2.38
CA PHE A 91 3.92 3.34 -1.61
C PHE A 91 3.19 4.68 -1.87
N CYS A 92 3.00 5.04 -3.15
CA CYS A 92 2.27 6.25 -3.52
C CYS A 92 0.82 6.22 -3.02
N TRP A 93 0.15 5.07 -3.16
CA TRP A 93 -1.23 4.87 -2.74
C TRP A 93 -1.44 5.01 -1.24
N LEU A 94 -0.54 4.43 -0.43
CA LEU A 94 -0.64 4.48 1.01
C LEU A 94 -0.46 5.90 1.55
N ILE A 95 0.51 6.65 1.01
CA ILE A 95 0.68 8.05 1.35
C ILE A 95 -0.55 8.85 0.90
N TYR A 96 -1.08 8.56 -0.29
CA TYR A 96 -2.28 9.22 -0.82
C TYR A 96 -3.48 9.04 0.12
N LEU A 97 -3.76 7.80 0.56
CA LEU A 97 -4.87 7.51 1.48
C LEU A 97 -4.65 8.05 2.88
N ASP A 98 -3.45 7.87 3.44
CA ASP A 98 -3.16 8.36 4.79
C ASP A 98 -3.23 9.89 4.84
N LEU A 99 -2.86 10.57 3.75
CA LEU A 99 -2.98 12.01 3.65
C LEU A 99 -4.43 12.49 3.51
N ILE A 100 -5.29 11.74 2.81
CA ILE A 100 -6.74 11.99 2.81
C ILE A 100 -7.32 11.84 4.23
N TYR A 101 -6.89 10.81 4.97
CA TYR A 101 -7.31 10.60 6.34
C TYR A 101 -6.84 11.75 7.26
N ALA A 102 -5.54 12.07 7.22
CA ALA A 102 -4.95 13.18 7.99
C ALA A 102 -5.55 14.55 7.65
N SER A 103 -6.12 14.73 6.44
CA SER A 103 -6.79 15.97 6.06
C SER A 103 -8.08 16.24 6.86
N GLN A 104 -8.70 15.21 7.44
CA GLN A 104 -9.91 15.34 8.26
C GLN A 104 -9.61 15.94 9.63
N ASP A 105 -8.45 15.59 10.19
CA ASP A 105 -7.99 16.05 11.51
C ASP A 105 -7.30 17.42 11.44
N ARG A 106 -7.00 17.90 10.22
CA ARG A 106 -6.29 19.15 9.97
C ARG A 106 -6.82 20.36 10.78
N PRO A 107 -8.14 20.64 10.88
CA PRO A 107 -8.61 21.79 11.64
C PRO A 107 -8.31 21.70 13.15
N ASP A 108 -8.24 20.48 13.69
CA ASP A 108 -7.89 20.24 15.09
C ASP A 108 -6.38 20.25 15.29
N ASP A 109 -5.63 19.65 14.37
CA ASP A 109 -4.16 19.72 14.31
C ASP A 109 -3.64 21.16 14.25
N GLU A 110 -4.26 22.01 13.42
CA GLU A 110 -3.94 23.43 13.32
C GLU A 110 -4.15 24.16 14.64
N LYS A 111 -5.29 23.90 15.32
CA LYS A 111 -5.59 24.51 16.63
C LYS A 111 -4.65 24.02 17.72
N ALA A 112 -4.26 22.76 17.68
CA ALA A 112 -3.36 22.13 18.65
C ALA A 112 -1.87 22.42 18.36
N GLY A 113 -1.54 23.08 17.24
CA GLY A 113 -0.16 23.36 16.83
C GLY A 113 0.62 22.11 16.41
N VAL A 114 -0.08 21.05 15.99
CA VAL A 114 0.52 19.80 15.52
C VAL A 114 1.13 20.01 14.14
N LYS A 115 2.39 19.59 13.98
CA LYS A 115 3.12 19.68 12.70
C LYS A 115 2.87 18.43 11.85
N SER A 116 1.71 18.34 11.21
CA SER A 116 1.40 17.24 10.28
C SER A 116 1.58 17.66 8.82
N LEU A 117 1.86 16.71 7.93
CA LEU A 117 1.98 16.99 6.49
C LEU A 117 0.68 17.60 5.92
N ALA A 118 -0.48 17.14 6.41
CA ALA A 118 -1.77 17.67 6.00
C ALA A 118 -1.92 19.16 6.34
N VAL A 119 -1.41 19.61 7.50
CA VAL A 119 -1.35 21.03 7.87
C VAL A 119 -0.38 21.79 6.97
N TRP A 120 0.85 21.27 6.82
CA TRP A 120 1.91 21.90 6.02
C TRP A 120 1.49 22.12 4.56
N LEU A 121 0.84 21.12 3.95
CA LEU A 121 0.39 21.20 2.56
C LEU A 121 -0.70 22.23 2.31
N GLY A 122 -1.39 22.76 3.32
CA GLY A 122 -2.25 23.91 3.06
C GLY A 122 -3.34 23.63 2.02
N LYS A 123 -3.46 24.61 1.13
CA LYS A 123 -4.28 24.58 -0.08
C LYS A 123 -3.71 23.66 -1.16
N ASP A 124 -2.44 23.28 -1.05
CA ASP A 124 -1.71 22.45 -2.02
C ASP A 124 -1.94 20.95 -1.81
N LEU A 125 -2.73 20.57 -0.80
CA LEU A 125 -3.10 19.18 -0.51
C LEU A 125 -3.58 18.44 -1.76
N LYS A 126 -4.52 19.03 -2.52
CA LYS A 126 -5.08 18.39 -3.72
C LYS A 126 -4.06 18.26 -4.86
N TYR A 127 -3.11 19.20 -4.98
CA TYR A 127 -2.03 19.10 -5.97
C TYR A 127 -1.08 17.96 -5.62
N PHE A 128 -0.71 17.83 -4.35
CA PHE A 128 0.15 16.73 -3.90
C PHE A 128 -0.55 15.36 -4.02
N LEU A 129 -1.84 15.27 -3.70
CA LEU A 129 -2.64 14.07 -3.95
C LEU A 129 -2.68 13.71 -5.45
N THR A 130 -2.82 14.71 -6.33
CA THR A 130 -2.76 14.50 -7.79
C THR A 130 -1.41 13.94 -8.22
N LEU A 131 -0.30 14.49 -7.71
CA LEU A 131 1.04 13.99 -7.99
C LEU A 131 1.20 12.53 -7.56
N LEU A 132 0.78 12.18 -6.34
CA LEU A 132 0.85 10.81 -5.83
C LEU A 132 -0.01 9.85 -6.67
N GLY A 133 -1.23 10.26 -7.04
CA GLY A 133 -2.12 9.47 -7.89
C GLY A 133 -1.53 9.23 -9.29
N LEU A 134 -0.94 10.25 -9.91
CA LEU A 134 -0.27 10.10 -11.20
C LEU A 134 0.94 9.16 -11.13
N LEU A 135 1.78 9.32 -10.11
CA LEU A 135 2.93 8.42 -9.88
C LEU A 135 2.46 6.98 -9.66
N GLN A 136 1.40 6.77 -8.88
CA GLN A 136 0.80 5.45 -8.68
C GLN A 136 0.39 4.82 -10.02
N ILE A 137 -0.31 5.55 -10.89
CA ILE A 137 -0.72 5.05 -12.21
C ILE A 137 0.48 4.72 -13.09
N VAL A 138 1.54 5.54 -13.07
CA VAL A 138 2.79 5.25 -13.80
C VAL A 138 3.41 3.94 -13.34
N PHE A 139 3.45 3.70 -12.03
CA PHE A 139 3.96 2.45 -11.47
C PHE A 139 3.08 1.24 -11.82
N LEU A 140 1.75 1.37 -11.71
CA LEU A 140 0.82 0.31 -12.11
C LEU A 140 0.92 -0.02 -13.60
N PHE A 141 1.06 1.00 -14.46
CA PHE A 141 1.28 0.84 -15.89
C PHE A 141 2.56 0.03 -16.16
N LYS A 142 3.67 0.40 -15.51
CA LYS A 142 4.94 -0.32 -15.67
C LYS A 142 4.85 -1.76 -15.15
N ALA A 143 4.15 -1.98 -14.03
CA ALA A 143 3.90 -3.31 -13.49
C ALA A 143 3.08 -4.18 -14.46
N ALA A 144 1.95 -3.69 -14.97
CA ALA A 144 1.13 -4.44 -15.93
C ALA A 144 1.87 -4.74 -17.23
N ARG A 145 2.73 -3.83 -17.69
CA ARG A 145 3.59 -4.08 -18.87
C ARG A 145 4.61 -5.17 -18.61
N GLU A 146 5.28 -5.14 -17.45
CA GLU A 146 6.26 -6.17 -17.06
C GLU A 146 5.59 -7.54 -16.83
N ALA A 147 4.34 -7.55 -16.36
CA ALA A 147 3.54 -8.76 -16.16
C ALA A 147 2.90 -9.31 -17.45
N HIS A 148 3.08 -8.66 -18.60
CA HIS A 148 2.39 -8.98 -19.86
C HIS A 148 0.86 -9.10 -19.71
N ALA A 149 0.29 -8.23 -18.88
CA ALA A 149 -1.12 -8.30 -18.50
C ALA A 149 -2.06 -8.18 -19.70
N THR A 150 -3.21 -8.84 -19.60
CA THR A 150 -4.20 -8.83 -20.69
C THR A 150 -5.01 -7.53 -20.70
N ALA A 151 -5.82 -7.35 -21.75
CA ALA A 151 -6.75 -6.22 -21.86
C ALA A 151 -7.69 -6.11 -20.64
N VAL A 152 -7.96 -7.21 -19.94
CA VAL A 152 -8.79 -7.22 -18.72
C VAL A 152 -8.16 -6.37 -17.62
N LEU A 153 -6.89 -6.61 -17.25
CA LEU A 153 -6.23 -5.80 -16.23
C LEU A 153 -6.01 -4.35 -16.69
N TRP A 154 -5.74 -4.13 -17.98
CA TRP A 154 -5.56 -2.78 -18.53
C TRP A 154 -6.83 -1.93 -18.40
N VAL A 155 -7.97 -2.45 -18.85
CA VAL A 155 -9.23 -1.70 -18.91
C VAL A 155 -9.95 -1.72 -17.56
N LEU A 156 -10.20 -2.93 -17.03
CA LEU A 156 -10.98 -3.11 -15.82
C LEU A 156 -10.15 -2.91 -14.54
N GLY A 157 -8.83 -3.07 -14.59
CA GLY A 157 -7.97 -2.80 -13.45
C GLY A 157 -7.48 -1.36 -13.45
N ILE A 158 -6.47 -1.07 -14.28
CA ILE A 158 -5.76 0.21 -14.31
C ILE A 158 -6.68 1.34 -14.78
N GLY A 159 -7.52 1.11 -15.80
CA GLY A 159 -8.47 2.12 -16.29
C GLY A 159 -9.46 2.56 -15.23
N VAL A 160 -10.10 1.62 -14.54
CA VAL A 160 -11.03 1.92 -13.44
C VAL A 160 -10.31 2.64 -12.29
N TRP A 161 -9.12 2.17 -11.91
CA TRP A 161 -8.32 2.82 -10.88
C TRP A 161 -7.88 4.24 -11.26
N ALA A 162 -7.52 4.47 -12.52
CA ALA A 162 -7.15 5.79 -13.00
C ALA A 162 -8.32 6.77 -12.94
N MET A 163 -9.55 6.31 -13.17
CA MET A 163 -10.76 7.13 -13.03
C MET A 163 -11.14 7.39 -11.57
N SER A 164 -10.80 6.50 -10.64
CA SER A 164 -11.13 6.70 -9.22
C SER A 164 -10.28 7.79 -8.55
N ILE A 165 -9.08 8.07 -9.06
CA ILE A 165 -8.20 9.14 -8.56
C ILE A 165 -8.84 10.53 -8.70
N PRO A 166 -9.21 11.02 -9.90
CA PRO A 166 -9.85 12.34 -10.04
C PRO A 166 -11.18 12.39 -9.29
N TRP A 167 -11.97 11.31 -9.30
CA TRP A 167 -13.21 11.25 -8.49
C TRP A 167 -12.90 11.48 -7.00
N SER A 168 -11.92 10.77 -6.44
CA SER A 168 -11.52 10.92 -5.03
C SER A 168 -11.07 12.36 -4.71
N ILE A 169 -10.27 12.99 -5.56
CA ILE A 169 -9.74 14.35 -5.34
C ILE A 169 -10.85 15.41 -5.45
N LEU A 170 -11.77 15.25 -6.39
CA LEU A 170 -12.89 16.15 -6.60
C LEU A 170 -13.94 16.01 -5.49
N SER A 171 -14.21 14.78 -5.05
CA SER A 171 -15.13 14.48 -3.94
C SER A 171 -14.58 14.86 -2.57
N LEU A 172 -13.26 15.04 -2.42
CA LEU A 172 -12.66 15.43 -1.15
C LEU A 172 -13.05 16.87 -0.78
N ASN A 173 -13.84 17.03 0.28
CA ASN A 173 -14.18 18.31 0.85
C ASN A 173 -13.45 18.49 2.20
N THR A 174 -12.40 19.29 2.22
CA THR A 174 -11.58 19.52 3.42
C THR A 174 -12.32 20.25 4.54
N ALA A 175 -13.50 20.81 4.28
CA ALA A 175 -14.36 21.39 5.33
C ALA A 175 -15.30 20.35 5.97
N ASP A 176 -15.54 19.22 5.31
CA ASP A 176 -16.39 18.13 5.80
C ASP A 176 -15.54 16.92 6.18
N ARG A 177 -15.46 16.64 7.50
CA ARG A 177 -14.71 15.50 8.04
C ARG A 177 -15.21 14.16 7.49
N GLY A 178 -16.50 14.03 7.17
CA GLY A 178 -17.08 12.78 6.66
C GLY A 178 -16.65 12.43 5.24
N SER A 179 -16.26 13.42 4.44
CA SER A 179 -15.93 13.22 3.02
C SER A 179 -14.71 12.29 2.82
N GLY A 180 -13.68 12.42 3.66
CA GLY A 180 -12.49 11.59 3.57
C GLY A 180 -12.75 10.12 3.96
N ALA A 181 -13.65 9.86 4.91
CA ALA A 181 -14.01 8.50 5.31
C ALA A 181 -14.74 7.75 4.18
N HIS A 182 -15.59 8.44 3.43
CA HIS A 182 -16.26 7.86 2.26
C HIS A 182 -15.24 7.46 1.17
N ILE A 183 -14.28 8.35 0.88
CA ILE A 183 -13.22 8.08 -0.11
C ILE A 183 -12.32 6.92 0.35
N PHE A 184 -12.00 6.86 1.64
CA PHE A 184 -11.22 5.77 2.22
C PHE A 184 -11.91 4.42 2.04
N LEU A 185 -13.20 4.33 2.37
CA LEU A 185 -13.98 3.10 2.20
C LEU A 185 -14.10 2.71 0.73
N ALA A 186 -14.33 3.68 -0.16
CA ALA A 186 -14.35 3.44 -1.60
C ALA A 186 -13.02 2.86 -2.11
N ASN A 187 -11.89 3.34 -1.59
CA ASN A 187 -10.56 2.80 -1.94
C ASN A 187 -10.31 1.39 -1.40
N ALA A 188 -10.85 1.05 -0.22
CA ALA A 188 -10.81 -0.32 0.28
C ALA A 188 -11.59 -1.28 -0.65
N VAL A 189 -12.78 -0.87 -1.10
CA VAL A 189 -13.58 -1.63 -2.07
C VAL A 189 -12.87 -1.73 -3.42
N LEU A 190 -12.28 -0.64 -3.91
CA LEU A 190 -11.51 -0.64 -5.16
C LEU A 190 -10.32 -1.59 -5.09
N SER A 191 -9.66 -1.70 -3.94
CA SER A 191 -8.52 -2.63 -3.74
C SER A 191 -8.94 -4.09 -3.83
N ILE A 192 -10.09 -4.44 -3.24
CA ILE A 192 -10.69 -5.79 -3.35
C ILE A 192 -11.06 -6.06 -4.81
N TYR A 193 -11.69 -5.09 -5.47
CA TYR A 193 -12.05 -5.16 -6.88
C TYR A 193 -10.82 -5.38 -7.78
N LEU A 194 -9.77 -4.58 -7.63
CA LEU A 194 -8.52 -4.71 -8.40
C LEU A 194 -7.87 -6.08 -8.19
N SER A 195 -7.92 -6.61 -6.96
CA SER A 195 -7.43 -7.96 -6.63
C SER A 195 -8.22 -9.04 -7.38
N ALA A 196 -9.55 -8.92 -7.44
CA ALA A 196 -10.40 -9.83 -8.20
C ALA A 196 -10.13 -9.77 -9.71
N VAL A 197 -9.99 -8.56 -10.27
CA VAL A 197 -9.63 -8.36 -11.68
C VAL A 197 -8.26 -8.98 -11.98
N SER A 198 -7.28 -8.81 -11.08
CA SER A 198 -5.95 -9.40 -11.22
C SER A 198 -5.99 -10.92 -11.19
N ALA A 199 -6.82 -11.53 -10.35
CA ALA A 199 -7.01 -12.99 -10.32
C ALA A 199 -7.61 -13.53 -11.63
N VAL A 200 -8.58 -12.80 -12.21
CA VAL A 200 -9.15 -13.14 -13.52
C VAL A 200 -8.10 -13.02 -14.63
N ASP A 201 -7.29 -11.97 -14.62
CA ASP A 201 -6.21 -11.76 -15.60
C ASP A 201 -5.19 -12.91 -15.56
N VAL A 202 -4.78 -13.33 -14.35
CA VAL A 202 -3.89 -14.47 -14.13
C VAL A 202 -4.52 -15.76 -14.66
N TRP A 203 -5.81 -16.00 -14.39
CA TRP A 203 -6.53 -17.20 -14.86
C TRP A 203 -6.63 -17.26 -16.40
N ILE A 204 -6.88 -16.12 -17.06
CA ILE A 204 -6.89 -16.04 -18.53
C ILE A 204 -5.48 -16.32 -19.08
N THR A 205 -4.47 -15.73 -18.47
CA THR A 205 -3.07 -15.88 -18.89
C THR A 205 -2.60 -17.32 -18.73
N SER A 206 -2.94 -17.99 -17.63
CA SER A 206 -2.60 -19.40 -17.41
C SER A 206 -3.25 -20.32 -18.44
N LYS A 207 -4.49 -20.02 -18.87
CA LYS A 207 -5.16 -20.78 -19.94
C LYS A 207 -4.50 -20.58 -21.29
N ARG A 208 -4.10 -19.35 -21.62
CA ARG A 208 -3.37 -19.07 -22.87
C ARG A 208 -2.03 -19.82 -22.92
N ALA A 209 -1.29 -19.85 -21.81
CA ALA A 209 -0.04 -20.59 -21.71
C ALA A 209 -0.25 -22.11 -21.95
N ALA A 210 -1.32 -22.69 -21.42
CA ALA A 210 -1.65 -24.11 -21.60
C ALA A 210 -2.02 -24.49 -23.05
N HIS A 211 -2.54 -23.55 -23.86
CA HIS A 211 -2.91 -23.79 -25.25
C HIS A 211 -1.76 -23.60 -26.26
N VAL A 212 -0.66 -22.97 -25.87
CA VAL A 212 0.48 -22.67 -26.77
C VAL A 212 1.57 -23.75 -26.71
N GLY A 213 1.48 -24.73 -25.81
CA GLY A 213 2.25 -25.98 -25.86
C GLY A 213 3.78 -25.83 -25.90
N PHE A 214 4.40 -25.90 -24.73
CA PHE A 214 5.74 -26.49 -24.59
C PHE A 214 5.61 -27.78 -23.77
#